data_AF-A0A4Y2UE03-F1
#
_entry.id   AF-A0A4Y2UE03-F1
#
_cell.length_a   1.000
_cell.length_b   1.000
_cell.length_c   1.000
_cell.angle_alpha   90.00
_cell.angle_beta   90.00
_cell.angle_gamma   90.00
#
_symmetry.space_group_name_H-M   'P 1'
#
loop_
_entity.id
_entity.type
_entity.pdbx_description
1 polymer ?
#
loop_
_entity_poly.entity_id
_entity_poly.type
_entity_poly.pdbx_seq_one_letter_code
_entity_poly.pdbx_strand_id
1 'polypeptide(L)'
;MNEKRYSLIMKFLHFQSSNDSEDESPSNNKLKKIGEFHSMLMQRFQSTYIPKQEISIDESLIGYKGRLGWKQYIPTKRSRFGVKLFQLCESESGYIWNSIIYTGQGTTFHEDYGVSTKSVMTLIHELKNKGYTLTTDKYYTSPELAEILIKCKTDIYGTLRANRKGLPPLIKSSKVKKGEVLAFRKGKICLLKWTNKKPILMPSTLHSTSMVTVESKKSKSSKLKPAVVADYNNTMGGVDKADQCLSYYPVARNQQRKYYKKIFRYLLSQAVWIAFVIFKKNGGKMRQVEFRMKLIERLIEVTACNPSTRRGPFPKSEENGVRLTGRHFPSYVDESEPRKKSRKCVVCSLKINENGKRVRRESRFECKNCNVGLCVAPCFEIYHTESNL
;
A
#
# COMPACT_ATOMS: atom_id res chain seq x y z
N MET A 1 -8.76 21.51 -8.13
CA MET A 1 -8.17 21.18 -9.45
C MET A 1 -9.30 20.78 -10.38
N ASN A 2 -9.38 21.36 -11.58
CA ASN A 2 -10.48 21.03 -12.51
C ASN A 2 -10.31 19.66 -13.17
N GLU A 3 -11.42 19.11 -13.69
CA GLU A 3 -11.47 17.78 -14.31
C GLU A 3 -10.52 17.65 -15.50
N LYS A 4 -10.45 18.67 -16.37
CA LYS A 4 -9.58 18.68 -17.55
C LYS A 4 -8.11 18.52 -17.15
N ARG A 5 -7.63 19.28 -16.16
CA ARG A 5 -6.27 19.18 -15.65
C ARG A 5 -6.01 17.81 -15.03
N TYR A 6 -6.94 17.29 -14.21
CA TYR A 6 -6.81 15.96 -13.64
C TYR A 6 -6.67 14.89 -14.74
N SER A 7 -7.53 14.92 -15.76
CA SER A 7 -7.50 13.99 -16.89
C SER A 7 -6.20 14.09 -17.68
N LEU A 8 -5.67 15.29 -17.92
CA LEU A 8 -4.36 15.48 -18.56
C LEU A 8 -3.22 14.90 -17.73
N ILE A 9 -3.14 15.21 -16.42
CA ILE A 9 -2.13 14.63 -15.53
C ILE A 9 -2.23 13.11 -15.55
N MET A 10 -3.44 12.57 -15.44
CA MET A 10 -3.64 11.11 -15.47
C MET A 10 -3.31 10.50 -16.83
N LYS A 11 -3.42 11.22 -17.94
CA LYS A 11 -3.01 10.77 -19.28
C LYS A 11 -1.49 10.72 -19.41
N PHE A 12 -0.80 11.77 -18.95
CA PHE A 12 0.64 11.97 -19.08
C PHE A 12 1.47 11.57 -17.84
N LEU A 13 0.88 10.91 -16.84
CA LEU A 13 1.64 10.36 -15.72
C LEU A 13 2.61 9.26 -16.21
N HIS A 14 3.90 9.44 -15.93
CA HIS A 14 5.01 8.54 -16.24
C HIS A 14 6.00 8.51 -15.06
N PHE A 15 6.77 7.42 -14.92
CA PHE A 15 7.73 7.21 -13.82
C PHE A 15 9.11 6.80 -14.35
N GLN A 16 9.43 7.24 -15.57
CA GLN A 16 10.67 6.95 -16.25
C GLN A 16 11.09 8.23 -16.97
N SER A 17 12.39 8.52 -17.03
CA SER A 17 12.90 9.67 -17.76
C SER A 17 12.78 9.44 -19.27
N SER A 18 12.50 10.50 -20.02
CA SER A 18 12.52 10.47 -21.50
C SER A 18 13.93 10.32 -22.05
N ASN A 19 14.94 10.65 -21.25
CA ASN A 19 16.36 10.57 -21.62
C ASN A 19 16.98 9.20 -21.33
N ASP A 20 16.20 8.23 -20.86
CA ASP A 20 16.62 6.82 -20.77
C ASP A 20 16.48 6.18 -22.17
N SER A 21 17.10 6.83 -23.15
CA SER A 21 17.39 6.31 -24.48
C SER A 21 18.34 5.14 -24.33
N GLU A 22 17.85 3.96 -24.73
CA GLU A 22 18.54 2.76 -25.26
C GLU A 22 19.84 2.20 -24.65
N ASP A 23 20.54 2.91 -23.78
CA ASP A 23 21.83 2.50 -23.24
C ASP A 23 21.70 2.05 -21.78
N GLU A 24 22.02 0.75 -21.61
CA GLU A 24 22.52 0.10 -20.41
C GLU A 24 21.75 0.30 -19.08
N SER A 25 20.72 -0.53 -18.81
CA SER A 25 20.47 -1.15 -17.48
C SER A 25 19.13 -1.94 -17.41
N PRO A 26 18.91 -2.71 -16.33
CA PRO A 26 19.41 -4.05 -16.04
C PRO A 26 18.49 -5.15 -16.66
N SER A 27 18.82 -6.42 -16.42
CA SER A 27 18.26 -7.67 -16.98
C SER A 27 16.73 -7.87 -17.07
N ASN A 28 15.87 -6.89 -16.73
CA ASN A 28 14.42 -7.00 -16.80
C ASN A 28 13.68 -5.78 -17.38
N ASN A 29 13.63 -5.69 -18.71
CA ASN A 29 12.84 -4.70 -19.48
C ASN A 29 11.34 -4.62 -19.05
N LYS A 30 10.80 -5.66 -18.42
CA LYS A 30 9.36 -5.72 -18.06
C LYS A 30 8.93 -4.70 -17.00
N LEU A 31 9.84 -4.23 -16.14
CA LEU A 31 9.54 -3.25 -15.09
C LEU A 31 10.02 -1.83 -15.40
N LYS A 32 10.56 -1.56 -16.60
CA LYS A 32 11.17 -0.25 -16.96
C LYS A 32 10.34 0.97 -16.55
N LYS A 33 9.00 0.91 -16.64
CA LYS A 33 8.09 2.04 -16.37
C LYS A 33 7.72 2.25 -14.90
N ILE A 34 8.13 1.39 -13.98
CA ILE A 34 7.72 1.46 -12.55
C ILE A 34 8.76 0.91 -11.57
N GLY A 35 9.81 0.24 -12.06
CA GLY A 35 10.81 -0.45 -11.25
C GLY A 35 11.51 0.48 -10.26
N GLU A 36 11.98 1.63 -10.72
CA GLU A 36 12.65 2.63 -9.86
C GLU A 36 11.73 3.13 -8.75
N PHE A 37 10.49 3.49 -9.09
CA PHE A 37 9.51 3.94 -8.09
C PHE A 37 9.23 2.84 -7.06
N HIS A 38 9.13 1.58 -7.48
CA HIS A 38 8.97 0.44 -6.58
C HIS A 38 10.19 0.29 -5.66
N SER A 39 11.40 0.31 -6.19
CA SER A 39 12.64 0.16 -5.41
C SER A 39 12.81 1.29 -4.40
N MET A 40 12.58 2.53 -4.82
CA MET A 40 12.57 3.70 -3.93
C MET A 40 11.58 3.50 -2.77
N LEU A 41 10.37 3.03 -3.08
CA LEU A 41 9.35 2.84 -2.06
C LEU A 41 9.72 1.71 -1.08
N MET A 42 10.27 0.60 -1.57
CA MET A 42 10.75 -0.48 -0.70
C MET A 42 11.88 0.00 0.22
N GLN A 43 12.84 0.76 -0.30
CA GLN A 43 13.91 1.35 0.51
C GLN A 43 13.35 2.26 1.62
N ARG A 44 12.31 3.05 1.31
CA ARG A 44 11.61 3.87 2.32
C ARG A 44 10.90 3.00 3.36
N PHE A 45 10.21 1.94 2.95
CA PHE A 45 9.52 1.04 3.90
C PHE A 45 10.50 0.35 4.85
N GLN A 46 11.67 -0.06 4.35
CA GLN A 46 12.69 -0.73 5.15
C GLN A 46 13.39 0.23 6.13
N SER A 47 13.64 1.48 5.72
CA SER A 47 14.33 2.49 6.55
C SER A 47 13.43 3.18 7.58
N THR A 48 12.11 3.20 7.37
CA THR A 48 11.18 3.90 8.26
C THR A 48 10.84 3.09 9.52
N TYR A 49 10.93 1.77 9.47
CA TYR A 49 10.47 0.90 10.54
C TYR A 49 11.29 -0.40 10.64
N ILE A 50 11.69 -0.74 11.88
CA ILE A 50 12.29 -2.02 12.20
C ILE A 50 11.16 -2.97 12.65
N PRO A 51 10.90 -4.07 11.93
CA PRO A 51 9.84 -5.00 12.29
C PRO A 51 10.12 -5.72 13.61
N LYS A 52 9.05 -6.14 14.30
CA LYS A 52 9.17 -7.10 15.40
C LYS A 52 9.70 -8.44 14.89
N GLN A 53 10.13 -9.29 15.83
CA GLN A 53 10.76 -10.59 15.56
C GLN A 53 9.94 -11.49 14.61
N GLU A 54 8.61 -11.51 14.75
CA GLU A 54 7.73 -12.35 13.93
C GLU A 54 7.40 -11.67 12.60
N ILE A 55 7.85 -12.30 11.51
CA ILE A 55 7.64 -11.84 10.14
C ILE A 55 7.02 -12.96 9.31
N SER A 56 6.24 -12.59 8.29
CA SER A 56 5.56 -13.54 7.40
C SER A 56 5.79 -13.20 5.94
N ILE A 57 5.97 -14.23 5.11
CA ILE A 57 6.01 -14.08 3.65
C ILE A 57 4.81 -14.77 3.01
N ASP A 58 4.14 -14.04 2.13
CA ASP A 58 3.06 -14.55 1.30
C ASP A 58 2.93 -13.70 0.02
N GLU A 59 1.90 -13.99 -0.75
CA GLU A 59 1.70 -13.49 -2.10
C GLU A 59 0.50 -12.56 -2.14
N SER A 60 0.70 -11.37 -2.71
CA SER A 60 -0.39 -10.46 -3.04
C SER A 60 -0.63 -10.43 -4.55
N LEU A 61 -1.84 -10.06 -4.95
CA LEU A 61 -2.26 -10.02 -6.35
C LEU A 61 -2.96 -8.70 -6.69
N ILE A 62 -2.29 -7.86 -7.47
CA ILE A 62 -2.90 -6.65 -8.03
C ILE A 62 -3.76 -7.08 -9.22
N GLY A 63 -5.08 -7.06 -9.05
CA GLY A 63 -6.01 -7.45 -10.10
C GLY A 63 -5.78 -6.66 -11.40
N TYR A 64 -5.54 -7.35 -12.52
CA TYR A 64 -5.25 -6.71 -13.81
C TYR A 64 -5.76 -7.57 -14.96
N LYS A 65 -6.69 -7.01 -15.74
CA LYS A 65 -7.35 -7.68 -16.88
C LYS A 65 -6.78 -7.26 -18.25
N GLY A 66 -5.86 -6.29 -18.29
CA GLY A 66 -5.27 -5.82 -19.55
C GLY A 66 -4.30 -6.83 -20.18
N ARG A 67 -3.77 -6.46 -21.36
CA ARG A 67 -2.69 -7.21 -22.01
C ARG A 67 -1.38 -6.95 -21.27
N LEU A 68 -0.81 -8.01 -20.69
CA LEU A 68 0.48 -7.99 -20.00
C LEU A 68 1.02 -9.41 -19.99
N GLY A 69 2.18 -9.64 -20.61
CA GLY A 69 2.72 -10.99 -20.83
C GLY A 69 3.16 -11.72 -19.56
N TRP A 70 3.27 -11.01 -18.44
CA TRP A 70 3.72 -11.55 -17.15
C TRP A 70 2.65 -11.52 -16.06
N LYS A 71 1.38 -11.24 -16.41
CA LYS A 71 0.26 -11.43 -15.48
C LYS A 71 0.15 -12.89 -15.08
N GLN A 72 -0.20 -13.14 -13.83
CA GLN A 72 -0.37 -14.47 -13.26
C GLN A 72 -1.85 -14.82 -13.13
N TYR A 73 -2.14 -16.11 -13.25
CA TYR A 73 -3.43 -16.70 -12.89
C TYR A 73 -3.29 -17.45 -11.57
N ILE A 74 -4.00 -16.99 -10.54
CA ILE A 74 -4.01 -17.56 -9.19
C ILE A 74 -5.48 -17.83 -8.82
N PRO A 75 -5.98 -19.05 -9.03
CA PRO A 75 -7.40 -19.39 -8.84
C PRO A 75 -7.96 -19.06 -7.45
N THR A 76 -7.11 -19.15 -6.43
CA THR A 76 -7.47 -18.97 -5.02
C THR A 76 -7.67 -17.51 -4.63
N LYS A 77 -7.13 -16.54 -5.40
CA LYS A 77 -7.28 -15.11 -5.10
C LYS A 77 -8.53 -14.55 -5.81
N ARG A 78 -9.23 -13.62 -5.16
CA ARG A 78 -10.52 -13.03 -5.63
C ARG A 78 -10.47 -12.51 -7.08
N SER A 79 -9.40 -11.82 -7.46
CA SER A 79 -9.26 -11.28 -8.82
C SER A 79 -8.90 -12.33 -9.87
N ARG A 80 -8.34 -13.47 -9.45
CA ARG A 80 -7.76 -14.57 -10.25
C ARG A 80 -6.64 -14.20 -11.21
N PHE A 81 -6.79 -13.13 -11.98
CA PHE A 81 -5.77 -12.60 -12.89
C PHE A 81 -5.20 -11.29 -12.38
N GLY A 82 -3.86 -11.18 -12.37
CA GLY A 82 -3.22 -9.96 -11.91
C GLY A 82 -1.70 -9.99 -11.95
N VAL A 83 -1.10 -8.91 -11.45
CA VAL A 83 0.33 -8.82 -11.18
C VAL A 83 0.58 -9.40 -9.79
N LYS A 84 1.37 -10.47 -9.73
CA LYS A 84 1.75 -11.12 -8.46
C LYS A 84 2.88 -10.34 -7.79
N LEU A 85 2.80 -10.18 -6.48
CA LEU A 85 3.87 -9.69 -5.64
C LEU A 85 4.20 -10.74 -4.58
N PHE A 86 5.48 -10.93 -4.33
CA PHE A 86 5.95 -11.59 -3.11
C PHE A 86 6.16 -10.53 -2.06
N GLN A 87 5.57 -10.68 -0.88
CA GLN A 87 5.60 -9.66 0.16
C GLN A 87 6.11 -10.23 1.47
N LEU A 88 6.93 -9.44 2.15
CA LEU A 88 7.40 -9.67 3.50
C LEU A 88 6.71 -8.66 4.41
N CYS A 89 5.99 -9.15 5.42
CA CYS A 89 5.28 -8.32 6.38
C CYS A 89 5.68 -8.63 7.82
N GLU A 90 5.59 -7.64 8.70
CA GLU A 90 5.48 -7.91 10.14
C GLU A 90 4.14 -8.61 10.41
N SER A 91 4.20 -9.77 11.06
CA SER A 91 3.05 -10.64 11.29
C SER A 91 1.91 -9.98 12.06
N GLU A 92 2.24 -9.22 13.12
CA GLU A 92 1.23 -8.64 14.01
C GLU A 92 0.47 -7.48 13.35
N SER A 93 1.18 -6.52 12.77
CA SER A 93 0.56 -5.29 12.25
C SER A 93 0.14 -5.40 10.79
N GLY A 94 0.74 -6.28 10.00
CA GLY A 94 0.62 -6.27 8.55
C GLY A 94 1.41 -5.12 7.90
N TYR A 95 2.44 -4.60 8.57
CA TYR A 95 3.39 -3.66 7.96
C TYR A 95 4.14 -4.35 6.83
N ILE A 96 3.97 -3.88 5.59
CA ILE A 96 4.72 -4.41 4.44
C ILE A 96 6.14 -3.84 4.51
N TRP A 97 7.11 -4.70 4.80
CA TRP A 97 8.50 -4.31 4.99
C TRP A 97 9.29 -4.38 3.68
N ASN A 98 9.06 -5.41 2.86
CA ASN A 98 9.67 -5.56 1.55
C ASN A 98 8.72 -6.26 0.56
N SER A 99 8.97 -6.10 -0.75
CA SER A 99 8.16 -6.68 -1.81
C SER A 99 8.97 -6.89 -3.09
N ILE A 100 8.61 -7.92 -3.86
CA ILE A 100 9.15 -8.20 -5.19
C ILE A 100 7.99 -8.31 -6.17
N ILE A 101 8.03 -7.54 -7.27
CA ILE A 101 7.07 -7.70 -8.37
C ILE A 101 7.49 -8.88 -9.23
N TYR A 102 6.67 -9.93 -9.26
CA TYR A 102 6.95 -11.12 -10.04
C TYR A 102 6.63 -10.91 -11.53
N THR A 103 7.64 -11.10 -12.39
CA THR A 103 7.58 -10.89 -13.84
C THR A 103 7.82 -12.17 -14.66
N GLY A 104 7.76 -13.33 -14.00
CA GLY A 104 8.15 -14.62 -14.59
C GLY A 104 9.66 -14.75 -14.66
N GLN A 105 10.18 -15.28 -15.78
CA GLN A 105 11.61 -15.51 -16.00
C GLN A 105 12.50 -14.26 -15.86
N GLY A 106 11.95 -13.06 -16.10
CA GLY A 106 12.70 -11.81 -15.95
C GLY A 106 12.86 -11.34 -14.51
N THR A 107 12.28 -12.02 -13.52
CA THR A 107 12.32 -11.53 -12.13
C THR A 107 13.73 -11.61 -11.56
N THR A 108 14.25 -10.45 -11.14
CA THR A 108 15.56 -10.33 -10.50
C THR A 108 15.49 -10.80 -9.05
N PHE A 109 16.43 -11.66 -8.65
CA PHE A 109 16.61 -12.15 -7.29
C PHE A 109 18.11 -12.08 -6.95
N HIS A 110 18.46 -12.09 -5.66
CA HIS A 110 19.86 -11.97 -5.25
C HIS A 110 20.65 -13.28 -5.39
N GLU A 111 19.97 -14.43 -5.34
CA GLU A 111 20.61 -15.74 -5.21
C GLU A 111 19.98 -16.75 -6.19
N ASP A 112 20.80 -17.71 -6.64
CA ASP A 112 20.39 -18.74 -7.59
C ASP A 112 19.88 -20.01 -6.88
N TYR A 113 18.62 -19.93 -6.45
CA TYR A 113 17.86 -21.07 -5.93
C TYR A 113 16.57 -21.27 -6.71
N GLY A 114 15.84 -22.34 -6.39
CA GLY A 114 14.45 -22.48 -6.83
C GLY A 114 13.59 -21.25 -6.46
N VAL A 115 12.61 -20.90 -7.31
CA VAL A 115 11.82 -19.64 -7.21
C VAL A 115 11.30 -19.37 -5.80
N SER A 116 10.82 -20.38 -5.09
CA SER A 116 10.36 -20.25 -3.71
C SER A 116 11.45 -19.77 -2.76
N THR A 117 12.62 -20.41 -2.79
CA THR A 117 13.76 -20.13 -1.91
C THR A 117 14.36 -18.76 -2.24
N LYS A 118 14.63 -18.47 -3.52
CA LYS A 118 15.20 -17.16 -3.91
C LYS A 118 14.27 -15.99 -3.60
N SER A 119 12.95 -16.18 -3.67
CA SER A 119 11.98 -15.16 -3.28
C SER A 119 12.10 -14.83 -1.79
N VAL A 120 12.19 -15.86 -0.93
CA VAL A 120 12.39 -15.67 0.51
C VAL A 120 13.72 -15.00 0.79
N MET A 121 14.82 -15.54 0.26
CA MET A 121 16.17 -15.04 0.52
C MET A 121 16.39 -13.60 0.05
N THR A 122 15.78 -13.21 -1.07
CA THR A 122 15.79 -11.83 -1.57
C THR A 122 14.98 -10.91 -0.65
N LEU A 123 13.79 -11.34 -0.21
CA LEU A 123 12.94 -10.52 0.66
C LEU A 123 13.57 -10.25 2.03
N ILE A 124 14.19 -11.26 2.63
CA ILE A 124 14.78 -11.17 3.97
C ILE A 124 16.23 -10.66 3.98
N HIS A 125 16.80 -10.28 2.83
CA HIS A 125 18.23 -10.03 2.67
C HIS A 125 18.83 -9.16 3.80
N GLU A 126 18.24 -8.00 4.07
CA GLU A 126 18.68 -7.07 5.11
C GLU A 126 18.31 -7.50 6.55
N LEU A 127 17.47 -8.52 6.70
CA LEU A 127 17.05 -9.08 7.99
C LEU A 127 17.85 -10.35 8.37
N LYS A 128 18.73 -10.82 7.48
CA LYS A 128 19.64 -11.93 7.77
C LYS A 128 20.50 -11.61 8.99
N ASN A 129 20.80 -12.64 9.77
CA ASN A 129 21.66 -12.63 10.95
C ASN A 129 21.15 -11.80 12.13
N LYS A 130 19.88 -11.40 12.13
CA LYS A 130 19.28 -10.54 13.16
C LYS A 130 18.31 -11.26 14.11
N GLY A 131 18.18 -12.59 14.03
CA GLY A 131 17.36 -13.36 14.97
C GLY A 131 15.85 -13.30 14.71
N TYR A 132 15.42 -12.99 13.48
CA TYR A 132 14.00 -12.99 13.12
C TYR A 132 13.43 -14.40 13.06
N THR A 133 12.11 -14.48 13.15
CA THR A 133 11.35 -15.72 13.02
C THR A 133 10.36 -15.59 11.86
N LEU A 134 10.59 -16.38 10.82
CA LEU A 134 9.87 -16.33 9.57
C LEU A 134 8.75 -17.38 9.53
N THR A 135 7.53 -16.91 9.28
CA THR A 135 6.38 -17.76 9.01
C THR A 135 6.11 -17.81 7.52
N THR A 136 5.97 -19.02 6.96
CA THR A 136 5.66 -19.17 5.53
C THR A 136 4.64 -20.25 5.22
N ASP A 137 4.00 -20.13 4.06
CA ASP A 137 3.07 -21.12 3.56
C ASP A 137 3.78 -22.35 2.93
N LYS A 138 2.98 -23.27 2.41
CA LYS A 138 3.42 -24.48 1.71
C LYS A 138 4.10 -24.25 0.36
N TYR A 139 3.93 -23.09 -0.28
CA TYR A 139 4.64 -22.73 -1.51
C TYR A 139 6.12 -22.41 -1.22
N TYR A 140 6.41 -21.78 -0.08
CA TYR A 140 7.78 -21.42 0.30
C TYR A 140 8.49 -22.52 1.10
N THR A 141 7.80 -23.13 2.05
CA THR A 141 8.43 -24.02 3.03
C THR A 141 9.07 -25.24 2.37
N SER A 142 10.35 -25.50 2.69
CA SER A 142 11.11 -26.70 2.33
C SER A 142 12.18 -27.02 3.39
N PRO A 143 12.65 -28.28 3.49
CA PRO A 143 13.79 -28.62 4.35
C PRO A 143 15.06 -27.83 4.00
N GLU A 144 15.34 -27.67 2.70
CA GLU A 144 16.46 -26.88 2.18
C GLU A 144 16.41 -25.43 2.67
N LEU A 145 15.25 -24.77 2.56
CA LEU A 145 15.08 -23.40 3.03
C LEU A 145 15.33 -23.29 4.54
N ALA A 146 14.85 -24.26 5.34
CA ALA A 146 15.09 -24.26 6.78
C ALA A 146 16.59 -24.38 7.12
N GLU A 147 17.34 -25.22 6.41
CA GLU A 147 18.79 -25.32 6.60
C GLU A 147 19.53 -24.02 6.23
N ILE A 148 19.10 -23.36 5.14
CA ILE A 148 19.67 -22.06 4.73
C ILE A 148 19.38 -20.98 5.78
N LEU A 149 18.15 -20.88 6.26
CA LEU A 149 17.76 -19.85 7.23
C LEU A 149 18.45 -19.99 8.59
N ILE A 150 18.68 -21.23 9.04
CA ILE A 150 19.48 -21.49 10.24
C ILE A 150 20.88 -20.88 10.11
N LYS A 151 21.54 -21.04 8.95
CA LYS A 151 22.86 -20.44 8.70
C LYS A 151 22.82 -18.90 8.72
N CYS A 152 21.67 -18.32 8.37
CA CYS A 152 21.43 -16.88 8.45
C CYS A 152 20.87 -16.41 9.80
N LYS A 153 20.97 -17.21 10.88
CA LYS A 153 20.38 -16.92 12.20
C LYS A 153 18.92 -16.45 12.13
N THR A 154 18.14 -17.07 11.24
CA THR A 154 16.70 -16.83 11.10
C THR A 154 15.97 -18.13 11.36
N ASP A 155 15.04 -18.11 12.31
CA ASP A 155 14.18 -19.25 12.57
C ASP A 155 13.02 -19.30 11.57
N ILE A 156 12.50 -20.49 11.28
CA ILE A 156 11.37 -20.68 10.38
C ILE A 156 10.38 -21.70 10.95
N TYR A 157 9.10 -21.44 10.69
CA TYR A 157 8.07 -22.46 10.72
C TYR A 157 7.02 -22.19 9.65
N GLY A 158 6.34 -23.25 9.22
CA GLY A 158 5.40 -23.13 8.12
C GLY A 158 4.69 -24.42 7.82
N THR A 159 3.74 -24.36 6.89
CA THR A 159 3.09 -25.58 6.40
C THR A 159 3.92 -26.20 5.28
N LEU A 160 3.99 -27.52 5.19
CA LEU A 160 4.82 -28.22 4.21
C LEU A 160 4.01 -29.18 3.36
N ARG A 161 4.31 -29.24 2.05
CA ARG A 161 3.71 -30.23 1.16
C ARG A 161 4.39 -31.59 1.35
N ALA A 162 3.61 -32.66 1.46
CA ALA A 162 4.13 -34.01 1.67
C ALA A 162 5.01 -34.53 0.51
N ASN A 163 4.87 -33.95 -0.69
CA ASN A 163 5.65 -34.31 -1.87
C ASN A 163 6.96 -33.53 -2.02
N ARG A 164 7.36 -32.73 -1.02
CA ARG A 164 8.66 -32.03 -1.04
C ARG A 164 9.82 -33.03 -0.97
N LYS A 165 10.91 -32.67 -1.66
CA LYS A 165 12.19 -33.40 -1.61
C LYS A 165 12.81 -33.25 -0.21
N GLY A 166 13.62 -34.23 0.20
CA GLY A 166 14.30 -34.24 1.50
C GLY A 166 13.44 -34.67 2.69
N LEU A 167 12.23 -35.20 2.45
CA LEU A 167 11.37 -35.74 3.49
C LEU A 167 11.62 -37.23 3.74
N PRO A 168 11.70 -37.69 5.02
CA PRO A 168 11.85 -39.11 5.34
C PRO A 168 10.75 -39.98 4.71
N PRO A 169 11.06 -41.17 4.17
CA PRO A 169 10.02 -42.06 3.64
C PRO A 169 8.95 -42.41 4.68
N LEU A 170 9.37 -42.60 5.93
CA LEU A 170 8.48 -42.96 7.04
C LEU A 170 7.40 -41.89 7.29
N ILE A 171 7.70 -40.59 7.19
CA ILE A 171 6.69 -39.55 7.42
C ILE A 171 5.57 -39.57 6.37
N LYS A 172 5.86 -40.08 5.17
CA LYS A 172 4.89 -40.19 4.08
C LYS A 172 3.96 -41.39 4.29
N SER A 173 4.48 -42.53 4.72
CA SER A 173 3.71 -43.76 4.92
C SER A 173 2.94 -43.78 6.25
N SER A 174 3.45 -43.17 7.32
CA SER A 174 2.82 -43.21 8.63
C SER A 174 1.45 -42.54 8.66
N LYS A 175 0.42 -43.25 9.14
CA LYS A 175 -0.88 -42.67 9.51
C LYS A 175 -0.81 -42.20 10.96
N VAL A 176 -1.27 -40.98 11.23
CA VAL A 176 -1.28 -40.38 12.58
C VAL A 176 -2.74 -40.20 12.98
N LYS A 177 -3.15 -40.73 14.14
CA LYS A 177 -4.55 -40.60 14.58
C LYS A 177 -4.86 -39.14 14.90
N LYS A 178 -6.15 -38.82 14.96
CA LYS A 178 -6.60 -37.47 15.27
C LYS A 178 -6.12 -37.06 16.67
N GLY A 179 -5.45 -35.92 16.76
CA GLY A 179 -4.89 -35.38 18.01
C GLY A 179 -3.46 -35.85 18.30
N GLU A 180 -2.98 -36.92 17.67
CA GLU A 180 -1.60 -37.39 17.85
C GLU A 180 -0.60 -36.58 17.01
N VAL A 181 0.65 -36.60 17.46
CA VAL A 181 1.79 -35.96 16.81
C VAL A 181 2.84 -37.03 16.53
N LEU A 182 3.28 -37.11 15.27
CA LEU A 182 4.50 -37.81 14.88
C LEU A 182 5.55 -36.76 14.54
N ALA A 183 6.75 -36.89 15.07
CA ALA A 183 7.81 -35.91 14.83
C ALA A 183 9.14 -36.59 14.46
N PHE A 184 9.88 -35.92 13.59
CA PHE A 184 11.24 -36.26 13.22
C PHE A 184 12.13 -35.06 13.49
N ARG A 185 13.38 -35.30 13.90
CA ARG A 185 14.33 -34.22 14.18
C ARG A 185 15.62 -34.44 13.42
N LYS A 186 16.12 -33.38 12.79
CA LYS A 186 17.45 -33.30 12.18
C LYS A 186 18.10 -32.00 12.67
N GLY A 187 19.02 -32.11 13.63
CA GLY A 187 19.63 -30.94 14.27
C GLY A 187 18.59 -30.02 14.90
N LYS A 188 18.56 -28.74 14.49
CA LYS A 188 17.59 -27.73 14.94
C LYS A 188 16.21 -27.89 14.28
N ILE A 189 16.09 -28.60 13.16
CA ILE A 189 14.82 -28.75 12.44
C ILE A 189 14.00 -29.88 13.05
N CYS A 190 12.83 -29.54 13.61
CA CYS A 190 11.78 -30.47 14.02
C CYS A 190 10.67 -30.48 12.96
N LEU A 191 10.42 -31.64 12.35
CA LEU A 191 9.33 -31.85 11.40
C LEU A 191 8.18 -32.56 12.10
N LEU A 192 7.07 -31.86 12.27
CA LEU A 192 5.85 -32.40 12.87
C LEU A 192 4.83 -32.83 11.81
N LYS A 193 4.19 -33.96 12.06
CA LYS A 193 2.96 -34.41 11.39
C LYS A 193 1.85 -34.50 12.43
N TRP A 194 0.82 -33.69 12.26
CA TRP A 194 -0.33 -33.65 13.18
C TRP A 194 -1.63 -33.79 12.41
N THR A 195 -2.54 -34.63 12.89
CA THR A 195 -3.84 -34.86 12.26
C THR A 195 -4.95 -34.21 13.09
N ASN A 196 -5.67 -33.27 12.49
CA ASN A 196 -6.96 -32.82 13.00
C ASN A 196 -8.10 -33.40 12.16
N LYS A 197 -8.60 -32.64 11.18
CA LYS A 197 -9.49 -33.18 10.13
C LYS A 197 -8.71 -33.82 8.98
N LYS A 198 -7.53 -33.26 8.69
CA LYS A 198 -6.58 -33.74 7.68
C LYS A 198 -5.17 -33.67 8.29
N PRO A 199 -4.23 -34.52 7.84
CA PRO A 199 -2.84 -34.44 8.28
C PRO A 199 -2.20 -33.16 7.78
N ILE A 200 -1.47 -32.48 8.66
CA ILE A 200 -0.69 -31.28 8.38
C ILE A 200 0.76 -31.59 8.70
N LEU A 201 1.67 -31.22 7.80
CA LEU A 201 3.11 -31.28 8.00
C LEU A 201 3.64 -29.88 8.27
N MET A 202 4.45 -29.74 9.30
CA MET A 202 5.04 -28.45 9.69
C MET A 202 6.48 -28.63 10.17
N PRO A 203 7.49 -28.23 9.37
CA PRO A 203 8.83 -28.06 9.87
C PRO A 203 8.88 -26.79 10.73
N SER A 204 9.65 -26.86 11.81
CA SER A 204 10.01 -25.73 12.62
C SER A 204 11.44 -25.85 13.12
N THR A 205 12.12 -24.72 13.25
CA THR A 205 13.44 -24.63 13.88
C THR A 205 13.36 -24.14 15.34
N LEU A 206 12.18 -23.71 15.79
CA LEU A 206 11.96 -23.14 17.12
C LEU A 206 11.21 -24.12 18.05
N HIS A 207 10.23 -24.84 17.49
CA HIS A 207 9.28 -25.61 18.28
C HIS A 207 9.72 -27.05 18.52
N SER A 208 9.27 -27.61 19.65
CA SER A 208 9.31 -29.03 19.97
C SER A 208 7.95 -29.69 19.67
N THR A 209 7.73 -30.90 20.19
CA THR A 209 6.44 -31.62 20.12
C THR A 209 5.42 -31.16 21.15
N SER A 210 5.68 -30.07 21.86
CA SER A 210 4.80 -29.52 22.88
C SER A 210 3.40 -29.18 22.34
N MET A 211 2.39 -29.51 23.14
CA MET A 211 1.00 -29.21 22.88
C MET A 211 0.54 -28.05 23.76
N VAL A 212 -0.33 -27.20 23.22
CA VAL A 212 -0.89 -26.04 23.91
C VAL A 212 -2.41 -26.05 23.79
N THR A 213 -3.08 -25.60 24.84
CA THR A 213 -4.53 -25.45 24.87
C THR A 213 -4.89 -24.10 24.26
N VAL A 214 -5.62 -24.12 23.14
CA VAL A 214 -6.08 -22.90 22.46
C VAL A 214 -7.59 -22.79 22.59
N GLU A 215 -8.05 -21.66 23.13
CA GLU A 215 -9.46 -21.36 23.22
C GLU A 215 -10.04 -20.92 21.87
N SER A 216 -11.16 -21.54 21.50
CA SER A 216 -11.90 -21.15 20.31
C SER A 216 -12.83 -19.99 20.61
N LYS A 217 -12.53 -18.80 20.07
CA LYS A 217 -13.39 -17.60 20.17
C LYS A 217 -14.83 -17.83 19.69
N LYS A 218 -15.05 -18.79 18.77
CA LYS A 218 -16.38 -19.08 18.20
C LYS A 218 -17.21 -20.09 19.00
N SER A 219 -16.57 -20.97 19.75
CA SER A 219 -17.28 -22.12 20.37
C SER A 219 -17.09 -22.21 21.88
N LYS A 220 -16.38 -21.25 22.51
CA LYS A 220 -16.00 -21.27 23.93
C LYS A 220 -15.41 -22.62 24.39
N SER A 221 -14.85 -23.39 23.46
CA SER A 221 -14.24 -24.68 23.73
C SER A 221 -12.73 -24.60 23.56
N SER A 222 -12.04 -25.20 24.51
CA SER A 222 -10.60 -25.38 24.47
C SER A 222 -10.24 -26.55 23.55
N LYS A 223 -9.20 -26.38 22.75
CA LYS A 223 -8.69 -27.43 21.87
C LYS A 223 -7.19 -27.55 22.03
N LEU A 224 -6.72 -28.77 22.30
CA LEU A 224 -5.30 -29.07 22.33
C LEU A 224 -4.75 -29.11 20.89
N LYS A 225 -3.68 -28.36 20.64
CA LYS A 225 -2.99 -28.31 19.34
C LYS A 225 -1.48 -28.20 19.57
N PRO A 226 -0.63 -28.62 18.61
CA PRO A 226 0.80 -28.37 18.70
C PRO A 226 1.10 -26.88 18.80
N ALA A 227 2.11 -26.49 19.59
CA ALA A 227 2.53 -25.10 19.75
C ALA A 227 2.80 -24.43 18.39
N VAL A 228 3.53 -25.11 17.50
CA VAL A 228 3.80 -24.64 16.13
C VAL A 228 2.54 -24.31 15.33
N VAL A 229 1.44 -25.05 15.55
CA VAL A 229 0.17 -24.80 14.86
C VAL A 229 -0.50 -23.56 15.45
N ALA A 230 -0.42 -23.35 16.77
CA ALA A 230 -0.94 -22.15 17.40
C ALA A 230 -0.21 -20.90 16.89
N ASP A 231 1.13 -20.93 16.90
CA ASP A 231 1.94 -19.79 16.48
C ASP A 231 1.79 -19.50 15.00
N TYR A 232 1.79 -20.51 14.13
CA TYR A 232 1.49 -20.34 12.71
C TYR A 232 0.16 -19.63 12.44
N ASN A 233 -0.90 -19.97 13.18
CA ASN A 233 -2.20 -19.30 13.02
C ASN A 233 -2.16 -17.84 13.47
N ASN A 234 -1.26 -17.48 14.38
CA ASN A 234 -1.10 -16.11 14.87
C ASN A 234 -0.22 -15.27 13.93
N THR A 235 0.75 -15.87 13.24
CA THR A 235 1.80 -15.13 12.54
C THR A 235 1.72 -15.13 11.02
N MET A 236 1.11 -16.14 10.37
CA MET A 236 1.05 -16.22 8.90
C MET A 236 0.20 -15.10 8.27
N GLY A 237 -0.77 -14.55 9.00
CA GLY A 237 -1.78 -13.64 8.46
C GLY A 237 -1.34 -12.21 8.15
N GLY A 238 -0.05 -11.87 8.27
CA GLY A 238 0.43 -10.49 8.11
C GLY A 238 0.15 -9.90 6.73
N VAL A 239 0.45 -10.65 5.65
CA VAL A 239 0.19 -10.23 4.27
C VAL A 239 -1.30 -10.17 3.97
N ASP A 240 -2.07 -11.19 4.38
CA ASP A 240 -3.52 -11.22 4.18
C ASP A 240 -4.22 -10.05 4.92
N LYS A 241 -3.73 -9.67 6.09
CA LYS A 241 -4.20 -8.49 6.83
C LYS A 241 -3.94 -7.21 6.04
N ALA A 242 -2.75 -7.04 5.48
CA ALA A 242 -2.44 -5.90 4.63
C ALA A 242 -3.35 -5.87 3.37
N ASP A 243 -3.49 -7.00 2.68
CA ASP A 243 -4.38 -7.15 1.52
C ASP A 243 -5.83 -6.80 1.85
N GLN A 244 -6.35 -7.28 2.98
CA GLN A 244 -7.69 -6.96 3.47
C GLN A 244 -7.84 -5.44 3.68
N CYS A 245 -6.90 -4.81 4.38
CA CYS A 245 -6.93 -3.37 4.66
C CYS A 245 -6.81 -2.51 3.39
N LEU A 246 -6.06 -2.96 2.39
CA LEU A 246 -5.96 -2.30 1.08
C LEU A 246 -7.25 -2.44 0.27
N SER A 247 -7.98 -3.55 0.45
CA SER A 247 -9.22 -3.82 -0.28
C SER A 247 -10.40 -2.94 0.14
N TYR A 248 -10.40 -2.41 1.37
CA TYR A 248 -11.48 -1.54 1.87
C TYR A 248 -11.51 -0.17 1.19
N TYR A 249 -10.36 0.33 0.74
CA TYR A 249 -10.24 1.68 0.16
C TYR A 249 -9.44 1.66 -1.13
N PRO A 250 -9.96 1.03 -2.20
CA PRO A 250 -9.22 0.82 -3.44
C PRO A 250 -9.01 2.13 -4.20
N VAL A 251 -7.75 2.51 -4.43
CA VAL A 251 -7.38 3.69 -5.24
C VAL A 251 -7.29 3.35 -6.74
N ALA A 252 -7.07 2.06 -7.06
CA ALA A 252 -6.93 1.60 -8.44
C ALA A 252 -8.30 1.44 -9.12
N ARG A 253 -8.55 2.22 -10.19
CA ARG A 253 -9.77 2.10 -11.00
C ARG A 253 -9.73 0.85 -11.89
N ASN A 254 -10.87 0.14 -11.99
CA ASN A 254 -10.99 -1.08 -12.81
C ASN A 254 -10.70 -0.83 -14.31
N GLN A 255 -11.04 0.35 -14.81
CA GLN A 255 -10.86 0.75 -16.21
C GLN A 255 -9.39 1.11 -16.58
N GLN A 256 -8.46 1.12 -15.63
CA GLN A 256 -7.07 1.49 -15.91
C GLN A 256 -6.37 0.39 -16.73
N ARG A 257 -6.14 0.69 -18.02
CA ARG A 257 -5.51 -0.23 -18.97
C ARG A 257 -3.97 -0.20 -18.95
N LYS A 258 -3.34 0.85 -18.41
CA LYS A 258 -1.88 0.94 -18.33
C LYS A 258 -1.37 0.28 -17.04
N TYR A 259 -0.65 -0.84 -17.16
CA TYR A 259 -0.21 -1.65 -16.02
C TYR A 259 0.55 -0.83 -14.96
N TYR A 260 1.52 -0.01 -15.37
CA TYR A 260 2.38 0.76 -14.47
C TYR A 260 1.60 1.78 -13.64
N LYS A 261 0.57 2.40 -14.22
CA LYS A 261 -0.34 3.30 -13.48
C LYS A 261 -1.19 2.56 -12.46
N LYS A 262 -1.54 1.30 -12.75
CA LYS A 262 -2.29 0.47 -11.82
C LYS A 262 -1.42 0.02 -10.64
N ILE A 263 -0.19 -0.41 -10.93
CA ILE A 263 0.82 -0.75 -9.92
C ILE A 263 1.11 0.48 -9.05
N PHE A 264 1.37 1.64 -9.64
CA PHE A 264 1.58 2.89 -8.89
C PHE A 264 0.47 3.20 -7.87
N ARG A 265 -0.81 3.12 -8.29
CA ARG A 265 -1.94 3.39 -7.38
C ARG A 265 -2.03 2.38 -6.24
N TYR A 266 -1.67 1.13 -6.51
CA TYR A 266 -1.61 0.10 -5.49
C TYR A 266 -0.45 0.38 -4.51
N LEU A 267 0.75 0.70 -5.01
CA LEU A 267 1.90 1.10 -4.20
C LEU A 267 1.60 2.35 -3.34
N LEU A 268 0.89 3.33 -3.89
CA LEU A 268 0.41 4.49 -3.13
C LEU A 268 -0.54 4.08 -2.01
N SER A 269 -1.42 3.11 -2.27
CA SER A 269 -2.33 2.57 -1.24
C SER A 269 -1.55 1.86 -0.13
N GLN A 270 -0.48 1.15 -0.48
CA GLN A 270 0.44 0.54 0.48
C GLN A 270 1.17 1.60 1.32
N ALA A 271 1.65 2.68 0.71
CA ALA A 271 2.28 3.78 1.44
C ALA A 271 1.33 4.40 2.47
N VAL A 272 0.05 4.62 2.11
CA VAL A 272 -0.97 5.11 3.05
C VAL A 272 -1.24 4.10 4.17
N TRP A 273 -1.28 2.80 3.86
CA TRP A 273 -1.43 1.75 4.87
C TRP A 273 -0.25 1.72 5.85
N ILE A 274 0.98 1.77 5.34
CA ILE A 274 2.20 1.80 6.15
C ILE A 274 2.26 3.03 7.05
N ALA A 275 1.95 4.21 6.51
CA ALA A 275 1.85 5.43 7.30
C ALA A 275 0.82 5.30 8.43
N PHE A 276 -0.32 4.67 8.16
CA PHE A 276 -1.33 4.39 9.19
C PHE A 276 -0.84 3.39 10.24
N VAL A 277 -0.14 2.31 9.84
CA VAL A 277 0.43 1.34 10.79
C VAL A 277 1.44 2.02 11.73
N ILE A 278 2.33 2.86 11.19
CA ILE A 278 3.28 3.65 11.98
C ILE A 278 2.54 4.58 12.95
N PHE A 279 1.53 5.31 12.45
CA PHE A 279 0.69 6.16 13.29
C PHE A 279 0.05 5.39 14.46
N LYS A 280 -0.50 4.19 14.20
CA LYS A 280 -1.07 3.33 15.25
C LYS A 280 -0.02 2.86 16.26
N LYS A 281 1.19 2.52 15.81
CA LYS A 281 2.30 2.11 16.68
C LYS A 281 2.79 3.27 17.57
N ASN A 282 2.73 4.51 17.07
CA ASN A 282 3.06 5.72 17.84
C ASN A 282 1.91 6.21 18.75
N GLY A 283 1.01 5.32 19.16
CA GLY A 283 -0.11 5.65 20.08
C GLY A 283 -1.33 6.29 19.41
N GLY A 284 -1.35 6.38 18.08
CA GLY A 284 -2.47 6.94 17.34
C GLY A 284 -3.78 6.18 17.56
N LYS A 285 -4.84 6.91 17.92
CA LYS A 285 -6.16 6.31 18.23
C LYS A 285 -7.16 6.35 17.07
N MET A 286 -6.92 7.19 16.05
CA MET A 286 -7.84 7.35 14.92
C MET A 286 -8.09 6.04 14.17
N ARG A 287 -9.31 5.91 13.64
CA ARG A 287 -9.66 4.86 12.68
C ARG A 287 -9.00 5.16 11.32
N GLN A 288 -8.88 4.13 10.48
CA GLN A 288 -8.20 4.26 9.19
C GLN A 288 -8.87 5.32 8.28
N VAL A 289 -10.20 5.41 8.30
CA VAL A 289 -10.95 6.42 7.55
C VAL A 289 -10.62 7.84 8.01
N GLU A 290 -10.62 8.08 9.32
CA GLU A 290 -10.31 9.38 9.93
C GLU A 290 -8.87 9.81 9.62
N PHE A 291 -7.92 8.86 9.71
CA PHE A 291 -6.53 9.11 9.34
C PHE A 291 -6.41 9.50 7.86
N ARG A 292 -7.12 8.82 6.96
CA ARG A 292 -7.12 9.13 5.53
C ARG A 292 -7.73 10.51 5.24
N MET A 293 -8.81 10.88 5.90
CA MET A 293 -9.43 12.20 5.73
C MET A 293 -8.45 13.31 6.15
N LYS A 294 -7.81 13.18 7.32
CA LYS A 294 -6.78 14.14 7.74
C LYS A 294 -5.58 14.18 6.80
N LEU A 295 -5.15 13.04 6.28
CA LEU A 295 -4.08 12.99 5.29
C LEU A 295 -4.47 13.77 4.01
N ILE A 296 -5.71 13.62 3.55
CA ILE A 296 -6.22 14.34 2.38
C ILE A 296 -6.26 15.84 2.65
N GLU A 297 -6.80 16.27 3.78
CA GLU A 297 -6.85 17.68 4.20
C GLU A 297 -5.45 18.31 4.20
N ARG A 298 -4.48 17.66 4.84
CA ARG A 298 -3.09 18.14 4.88
C ARG A 298 -2.42 18.20 3.52
N LEU A 299 -2.67 17.22 2.65
CA LEU A 299 -2.13 17.24 1.28
C LEU A 299 -2.70 18.41 0.47
N ILE A 300 -3.99 18.73 0.65
CA ILE A 300 -4.63 19.88 -0.01
C ILE A 300 -4.02 21.19 0.51
N GLU A 301 -3.88 21.36 1.82
CA GLU A 301 -3.27 22.56 2.44
C GLU A 301 -1.87 22.83 1.90
N VAL A 302 -0.99 21.82 1.89
CA VAL A 302 0.39 21.96 1.38
C VAL A 302 0.40 22.37 -0.10
N THR A 303 -0.52 21.82 -0.90
CA THR A 303 -0.61 22.20 -2.33
C THR A 303 -1.17 23.60 -2.56
N ALA A 304 -2.00 24.12 -1.64
CA ALA A 304 -2.55 25.47 -1.72
C ALA A 304 -1.57 26.55 -1.26
N CYS A 305 -0.68 26.23 -0.31
CA CYS A 305 0.27 27.18 0.27
C CYS A 305 1.58 27.34 -0.52
N ASN A 306 1.90 26.48 -1.49
CA ASN A 306 3.14 26.58 -2.26
C ASN A 306 3.07 27.72 -3.31
N PRO A 307 3.88 28.80 -3.22
CA PRO A 307 3.83 29.93 -4.17
C PRO A 307 4.32 29.55 -5.58
N SER A 308 5.16 28.53 -5.69
CA SER A 308 5.78 28.05 -6.94
C SER A 308 4.79 27.39 -7.93
N THR A 309 3.59 27.01 -7.47
CA THR A 309 2.51 26.51 -8.34
C THR A 309 1.56 27.62 -8.82
N ARG A 310 1.75 28.89 -8.39
CA ARG A 310 0.92 30.05 -8.75
C ARG A 310 1.24 30.66 -10.13
N ARG A 311 1.70 29.87 -11.11
CA ARG A 311 1.90 30.36 -12.49
C ARG A 311 0.72 29.96 -13.36
N GLY A 312 -0.37 30.72 -13.25
CA GLY A 312 -1.50 30.63 -14.15
C GLY A 312 -2.70 31.47 -13.68
N PRO A 313 -3.43 32.16 -14.58
CA PRO A 313 -4.71 32.77 -14.23
C PRO A 313 -5.65 31.68 -13.71
N PHE A 314 -6.18 31.85 -12.50
CA PHE A 314 -7.21 30.96 -11.97
C PHE A 314 -8.39 30.87 -12.97
N PRO A 315 -8.85 29.67 -13.35
CA PRO A 315 -10.08 29.56 -14.11
C PRO A 315 -11.23 30.07 -13.23
N LYS A 316 -11.97 31.04 -13.75
CA LYS A 316 -13.22 31.52 -13.18
C LYS A 316 -14.32 30.48 -13.45
N SER A 317 -14.44 29.43 -12.64
CA SER A 317 -15.74 28.78 -12.40
C SER A 317 -15.69 27.77 -11.25
N GLU A 318 -16.65 27.98 -10.35
CA GLU A 318 -17.40 27.08 -9.48
C GLU A 318 -16.65 26.18 -8.47
N GLU A 319 -17.02 26.43 -7.21
CA GLU A 319 -16.76 25.60 -6.01
C GLU A 319 -15.31 25.50 -5.53
N ASN A 320 -14.70 26.66 -5.25
CA ASN A 320 -13.70 26.69 -4.19
C ASN A 320 -14.41 26.48 -2.85
N GLY A 321 -14.37 25.27 -2.28
CA GLY A 321 -14.90 25.03 -0.91
C GLY A 321 -14.33 26.00 0.13
N VAL A 322 -13.10 26.47 -0.10
CA VAL A 322 -12.42 27.52 0.70
C VAL A 322 -13.17 28.87 0.67
N ARG A 323 -13.94 29.17 -0.38
CA ARG A 323 -14.78 30.37 -0.48
C ARG A 323 -15.84 30.42 0.62
N LEU A 324 -16.43 29.26 0.94
CA LEU A 324 -17.56 29.14 1.87
C LEU A 324 -17.13 28.76 3.29
N THR A 325 -15.95 28.15 3.46
CA THR A 325 -15.48 27.64 4.76
C THR A 325 -14.30 28.41 5.36
N GLY A 326 -13.68 29.31 4.58
CA GLY A 326 -12.53 30.10 5.00
C GLY A 326 -12.90 31.40 5.73
N ARG A 327 -11.98 31.91 6.56
CA ARG A 327 -12.05 33.28 7.09
C ARG A 327 -11.54 34.24 6.03
N HIS A 328 -12.43 35.09 5.50
CA HIS A 328 -12.11 36.06 4.46
C HIS A 328 -12.27 37.48 5.01
N PHE A 329 -11.29 38.35 4.74
CA PHE A 329 -11.31 39.74 5.18
C PHE A 329 -11.14 40.67 3.97
N PRO A 330 -11.90 41.78 3.90
CA PRO A 330 -11.69 42.78 2.86
C PRO A 330 -10.29 43.39 2.97
N SER A 331 -9.60 43.50 1.84
CA SER A 331 -8.30 44.18 1.74
C SER A 331 -8.31 45.16 0.57
N TYR A 332 -7.52 46.23 0.65
CA TYR A 332 -7.32 47.13 -0.48
C TYR A 332 -6.55 46.44 -1.60
N VAL A 333 -6.86 46.81 -2.84
CA VAL A 333 -6.11 46.39 -4.04
C VAL A 333 -4.71 47.02 -3.97
N ASP A 334 -3.66 46.22 -4.13
CA ASP A 334 -2.27 46.71 -4.03
C ASP A 334 -1.97 47.78 -5.10
N GLU A 335 -1.57 48.96 -4.64
CA GLU A 335 -1.33 50.15 -5.48
C GLU A 335 0.02 50.13 -6.23
N SER A 336 0.81 49.07 -6.06
CA SER A 336 2.14 48.92 -6.67
C SER A 336 2.11 48.71 -8.20
N GLU A 337 0.95 48.40 -8.79
CA GLU A 337 0.76 48.40 -10.25
C GLU A 337 0.08 49.72 -10.71
N PRO A 338 0.74 50.57 -11.52
CA PRO A 338 0.23 51.91 -11.89
C PRO A 338 -1.08 51.91 -12.72
N ARG A 339 -1.64 50.74 -13.05
CA ARG A 339 -2.81 50.59 -13.94
C ARG A 339 -4.06 49.99 -13.29
N LYS A 340 -4.08 49.63 -12.00
CA LYS A 340 -5.26 48.98 -11.37
C LYS A 340 -5.56 49.50 -9.96
N LYS A 341 -6.09 50.73 -9.86
CA LYS A 341 -6.61 51.30 -8.60
C LYS A 341 -7.97 50.71 -8.17
N SER A 342 -8.59 49.91 -9.04
CA SER A 342 -9.90 49.30 -8.81
C SER A 342 -10.00 47.95 -9.55
N ARG A 343 -10.78 47.03 -8.99
CA ARG A 343 -11.13 45.74 -9.60
C ARG A 343 -12.64 45.66 -9.80
N LYS A 344 -13.09 45.00 -10.86
CA LYS A 344 -14.53 44.78 -11.09
C LYS A 344 -15.11 43.88 -9.99
N CYS A 345 -16.24 44.28 -9.42
CA CYS A 345 -16.96 43.46 -8.46
C CYS A 345 -17.62 42.26 -9.15
N VAL A 346 -17.26 41.05 -8.73
CA VAL A 346 -17.80 39.81 -9.31
C VAL A 346 -19.31 39.72 -9.10
N VAL A 347 -19.79 39.94 -7.87
CA VAL A 347 -21.23 39.84 -7.54
C VAL A 347 -22.06 40.87 -8.29
N CYS A 348 -21.62 42.13 -8.38
CA CYS A 348 -22.33 43.13 -9.18
C CYS A 348 -22.37 42.73 -10.66
N SER A 349 -21.27 42.18 -11.20
CA SER A 349 -21.22 41.81 -12.62
C SER A 349 -22.16 40.67 -13.03
N LEU A 350 -22.71 39.95 -12.06
CA LEU A 350 -23.73 38.91 -12.27
C LEU A 350 -25.15 39.49 -12.31
N LYS A 351 -25.39 40.65 -11.67
CA LYS A 351 -26.70 41.31 -11.69
C LYS A 351 -26.98 41.92 -13.07
N ILE A 352 -28.26 41.93 -13.46
CA ILE A 352 -28.75 42.57 -14.69
C ILE A 352 -29.62 43.76 -14.26
N ASN A 353 -29.34 44.95 -14.82
CA ASN A 353 -30.17 46.14 -14.63
C ASN A 353 -31.47 46.04 -15.44
N GLU A 354 -32.44 46.90 -15.13
CA GLU A 354 -33.74 47.02 -15.82
C GLU A 354 -33.63 47.11 -17.35
N ASN A 355 -32.52 47.66 -17.85
CA ASN A 355 -32.21 47.78 -19.28
C ASN A 355 -31.55 46.52 -19.91
N GLY A 356 -31.62 45.36 -19.24
CA GLY A 356 -31.05 44.09 -19.73
C GLY A 356 -29.52 44.02 -19.77
N LYS A 357 -28.80 45.00 -19.20
CA LYS A 357 -27.33 45.05 -19.18
C LYS A 357 -26.76 44.62 -17.83
N ARG A 358 -25.63 43.91 -17.86
CA ARG A 358 -24.90 43.51 -16.63
C ARG A 358 -24.39 44.73 -15.86
N VAL A 359 -24.56 44.72 -14.54
CA VAL A 359 -24.13 45.84 -13.68
C VAL A 359 -22.62 45.84 -13.57
N ARG A 360 -21.97 46.90 -14.05
CA ARG A 360 -20.52 47.07 -13.91
C ARG A 360 -20.23 48.01 -12.75
N ARG A 361 -19.79 47.44 -11.62
CA ARG A 361 -19.26 48.20 -10.47
C ARG A 361 -17.78 47.90 -10.29
N GLU A 362 -17.00 48.94 -10.03
CA GLU A 362 -15.59 48.83 -9.68
C GLU A 362 -15.42 49.03 -8.17
N SER A 363 -14.54 48.24 -7.55
CA SER A 363 -14.27 48.25 -6.11
C SER A 363 -12.78 48.44 -5.87
N ARG A 364 -12.44 49.22 -4.82
CA ARG A 364 -11.08 49.32 -4.29
C ARG A 364 -10.71 48.17 -3.35
N PHE A 365 -11.69 47.31 -3.06
CA PHE A 365 -11.54 46.19 -2.16
C PHE A 365 -11.52 44.86 -2.91
N GLU A 366 -10.71 43.94 -2.40
CA GLU A 366 -10.56 42.59 -2.88
C GLU A 366 -10.47 41.60 -1.71
N CYS A 367 -10.73 40.33 -2.00
CA CYS A 367 -10.37 39.23 -1.13
C CYS A 367 -9.04 38.65 -1.63
N LYS A 368 -7.94 38.84 -0.89
CA LYS A 368 -6.61 38.30 -1.28
C LYS A 368 -6.61 36.76 -1.33
N ASN A 369 -7.38 36.11 -0.45
CA ASN A 369 -7.49 34.65 -0.39
C ASN A 369 -8.19 34.06 -1.63
N CYS A 370 -9.23 34.73 -2.13
CA CYS A 370 -9.97 34.31 -3.33
C CYS A 370 -9.51 34.98 -4.62
N ASN A 371 -8.64 36.00 -4.52
CA ASN A 371 -8.15 36.83 -5.61
C ASN A 371 -9.27 37.43 -6.50
N VAL A 372 -10.29 38.00 -5.88
CA VAL A 372 -11.44 38.63 -6.55
C VAL A 372 -11.73 40.03 -6.02
N GLY A 373 -12.18 40.93 -6.91
CA GLY A 373 -12.68 42.25 -6.53
C GLY A 373 -14.12 42.16 -6.03
N LEU A 374 -14.43 42.76 -4.88
CA LEU A 374 -15.74 42.73 -4.24
C LEU A 374 -16.05 44.09 -3.61
N CYS A 375 -17.30 44.57 -3.71
CA CYS A 375 -17.74 45.69 -2.88
C CYS A 375 -17.77 45.26 -1.40
N VAL A 376 -17.39 46.13 -0.47
CA VAL A 376 -17.30 45.83 0.97
C VAL A 376 -18.61 45.26 1.50
N ALA A 377 -19.73 45.89 1.17
CA ALA A 377 -21.07 45.39 1.48
C ALA A 377 -22.02 45.68 0.31
N PRO A 378 -23.02 44.82 0.04
CA PRO A 378 -23.22 43.47 0.60
C PRO A 378 -22.42 42.38 -0.14
N CYS A 379 -21.74 42.72 -1.24
CA CYS A 379 -21.15 41.74 -2.15
C CYS A 379 -20.06 40.86 -1.53
N PHE A 380 -19.32 41.36 -0.53
CA PHE A 380 -18.30 40.57 0.15
C PHE A 380 -18.92 39.43 0.94
N GLU A 381 -20.03 39.68 1.64
CA GLU A 381 -20.76 38.67 2.39
C GLU A 381 -21.35 37.62 1.44
N ILE A 382 -22.18 38.07 0.49
CA ILE A 382 -22.86 37.21 -0.50
C ILE A 382 -21.86 36.26 -1.19
N TYR A 383 -20.69 36.77 -1.61
CA TYR A 383 -19.68 35.95 -2.29
C TYR A 383 -19.14 34.80 -1.42
N HIS A 384 -19.06 34.97 -0.10
CA HIS A 384 -18.49 33.98 0.82
C HIS A 384 -19.53 33.18 1.61
N THR A 385 -20.81 33.56 1.56
CA THR A 385 -21.90 32.85 2.27
C THR A 385 -22.83 32.07 1.33
N GLU A 386 -23.04 32.53 0.10
CA GLU A 386 -23.99 31.88 -0.83
C GLU A 386 -23.32 30.86 -1.76
N SER A 387 -23.84 29.63 -1.76
CA SER A 387 -23.34 28.54 -2.61
C SER A 387 -23.55 28.82 -4.10
N ASN A 388 -24.65 29.50 -4.47
CA ASN A 388 -25.01 29.85 -5.85
C ASN A 388 -25.08 31.38 -5.99
N LEU A 389 -24.30 31.95 -6.91
CA LEU A 389 -24.18 33.40 -7.16
C LEU A 389 -24.84 33.86 -8.45
#